data_AF-A0A960S2I8-F1
#
_entry.id   AF-A0A960S2I8-F1
#
_cell.length_a   1.000
_cell.length_b   1.000
_cell.length_c   1.000
_cell.angle_alpha   90.00
_cell.angle_beta   90.00
_cell.angle_gamma   90.00
#
_symmetry.space_group_name_H-M   'P 1'
#
loop_
_entity.id
_entity.type
_entity.pdbx_description
1 polymer ?
#
loop_
_entity_poly.entity_id
_entity_poly.type
_entity_poly.pdbx_seq_one_letter_code
_entity_poly.pdbx_strand_id
1 'polypeptide(L)'
;MAEEEDTLAPEVKAAARKLQKVKDEIGEVIVGQKNLVESLLIALLADGHILLEGLPGLAKTLAVTTLSKTVNCDFSRIQFTPDLLPADLVGTMIYNPKEGTFSVSKGPVFTQILLADEINRAP
;
A
#
# COMPACT_ATOMS: atom_id res chain seq x y z
N MET A 1 -24.06 -20.40 2.47
CA MET A 1 -23.41 -19.09 2.25
C MET A 1 -24.41 -17.93 2.29
N ALA A 2 -25.60 -18.04 1.70
CA ALA A 2 -26.62 -16.96 1.76
C ALA A 2 -27.26 -16.77 3.16
N GLU A 3 -27.17 -17.74 4.07
CA GLU A 3 -27.79 -17.66 5.41
C GLU A 3 -26.95 -16.90 6.45
N GLU A 4 -25.63 -16.76 6.26
CA GLU A 4 -24.77 -16.04 7.21
C GLU A 4 -24.81 -14.52 7.02
N GLU A 5 -25.02 -14.06 5.78
CA GLU A 5 -25.08 -12.61 5.46
C GLU A 5 -26.21 -11.90 6.19
N ASP A 6 -27.32 -12.58 6.50
CA ASP A 6 -28.51 -11.91 7.04
C ASP A 6 -28.36 -11.48 8.51
N THR A 7 -27.44 -12.10 9.25
CA THR A 7 -27.20 -11.80 10.68
C THR A 7 -26.27 -10.60 10.94
N LEU A 8 -25.62 -10.07 9.91
CA LEU A 8 -24.66 -8.98 10.04
C LEU A 8 -25.34 -7.64 10.34
N ALA A 9 -24.69 -6.84 11.20
CA ALA A 9 -25.12 -5.47 11.48
C ALA A 9 -25.21 -4.65 10.18
N PRO A 10 -26.16 -3.69 10.07
CA PRO A 10 -26.36 -2.90 8.84
C PRO A 10 -25.10 -2.20 8.34
N GLU A 11 -24.26 -1.73 9.26
CA GLU A 11 -22.98 -1.07 8.97
C GLU A 11 -21.98 -2.02 8.31
N VAL A 12 -21.91 -3.27 8.79
CA VAL A 12 -21.04 -4.31 8.25
C VAL A 12 -21.51 -4.70 6.84
N LYS A 13 -22.83 -4.82 6.63
CA LYS A 13 -23.41 -5.05 5.28
C LYS A 13 -23.06 -3.91 4.32
N ALA A 14 -23.13 -2.66 4.77
CA ALA A 14 -22.76 -1.50 3.95
C ALA A 14 -21.25 -1.47 3.62
N ALA A 15 -20.39 -1.79 4.59
CA ALA A 15 -18.95 -1.91 4.38
C ALA A 15 -18.59 -3.04 3.40
N ALA A 16 -19.21 -4.21 3.55
CA ALA A 16 -19.01 -5.34 2.64
C ALA A 16 -19.37 -4.99 1.19
N ARG A 17 -20.48 -4.26 0.96
CA ARG A 17 -20.84 -3.78 -0.38
C ARG A 17 -19.82 -2.81 -0.97
N LYS A 18 -19.25 -1.92 -0.16
CA LYS A 18 -18.16 -1.02 -0.62
C LYS A 18 -16.92 -1.82 -0.96
N LEU A 19 -16.55 -2.78 -0.12
CA LEU A 19 -15.38 -3.64 -0.35
C LEU A 19 -15.54 -4.47 -1.63
N GLN A 20 -16.74 -4.97 -1.91
CA GLN A 20 -17.01 -5.70 -3.15
C GLN A 20 -16.78 -4.81 -4.38
N LYS A 21 -17.27 -3.56 -4.36
CA LYS A 21 -17.00 -2.60 -5.45
C LYS A 21 -15.51 -2.35 -5.66
N VAL A 22 -14.75 -2.23 -4.58
CA VAL A 22 -13.28 -2.09 -4.65
C VAL A 22 -12.64 -3.34 -5.28
N LYS A 23 -13.07 -4.54 -4.88
CA LYS A 23 -12.59 -5.80 -5.48
C LYS A 23 -12.89 -5.87 -6.97
N ASP A 24 -14.10 -5.50 -7.37
CA ASP A 24 -14.54 -5.53 -8.77
C ASP A 24 -13.70 -4.58 -9.62
N GLU A 25 -13.50 -3.33 -9.17
CA GLU A 25 -12.68 -2.33 -9.87
C GLU A 25 -11.21 -2.78 -10.03
N ILE A 26 -10.63 -3.38 -8.98
CA ILE A 26 -9.27 -3.94 -9.07
C ILE A 26 -9.22 -5.10 -10.07
N GLY A 27 -10.29 -5.91 -10.13
CA GLY A 27 -10.43 -7.05 -11.03
C GLY A 27 -10.40 -6.70 -12.51
N GLU A 28 -10.79 -5.48 -12.89
CA GLU A 28 -10.71 -4.98 -14.28
C GLU A 28 -9.26 -4.84 -14.77
N VAL A 29 -8.31 -4.60 -13.86
CA VAL A 29 -6.88 -4.44 -14.18
C VAL A 29 -6.07 -5.69 -13.83
N ILE A 30 -6.43 -6.35 -12.73
CA ILE A 30 -5.67 -7.45 -12.14
C ILE A 30 -6.37 -8.79 -12.42
N VAL A 31 -5.92 -9.49 -13.46
CA VAL A 31 -6.49 -10.77 -13.88
C VAL A 31 -5.77 -11.94 -13.20
N GLY A 32 -6.53 -12.90 -12.67
CA GLY A 32 -6.00 -14.18 -12.17
C GLY A 32 -5.32 -14.14 -10.80
N GLN A 33 -5.30 -13.00 -10.11
CA GLN A 33 -4.60 -12.81 -8.82
C GLN A 33 -5.56 -12.55 -7.64
N LYS A 34 -6.67 -13.28 -7.56
CA LYS A 34 -7.72 -13.06 -6.53
C LYS A 34 -7.16 -13.09 -5.10
N ASN A 35 -6.37 -14.11 -4.78
CA ASN A 35 -5.79 -14.28 -3.44
C ASN A 35 -4.87 -13.12 -3.04
N LEU A 36 -4.10 -12.56 -3.98
CA LEU A 36 -3.26 -11.39 -3.71
C LEU A 36 -4.11 -10.17 -3.38
N VAL A 37 -5.15 -9.90 -4.19
CA VAL A 37 -6.07 -8.78 -3.96
C VAL A 37 -6.76 -8.90 -2.61
N GLU A 38 -7.21 -10.10 -2.24
CA GLU A 38 -7.84 -10.34 -0.95
C GLU A 38 -6.88 -10.11 0.22
N SER A 39 -5.66 -10.64 0.15
CA SER A 39 -4.63 -10.39 1.17
C SER A 39 -4.36 -8.90 1.33
N LEU A 40 -4.16 -8.16 0.23
CA LEU A 40 -3.92 -6.71 0.26
C LEU A 40 -5.06 -5.95 0.96
N LEU A 41 -6.31 -6.30 0.67
CA LEU A 41 -7.47 -5.70 1.31
C LEU A 41 -7.56 -6.04 2.80
N ILE A 42 -7.26 -7.28 3.18
CA ILE A 42 -7.22 -7.70 4.59
C ILE A 42 -6.19 -6.87 5.36
N ALA A 43 -4.97 -6.73 4.83
CA ALA A 43 -3.94 -5.93 5.49
C ALA A 43 -4.33 -4.45 5.57
N LEU A 44 -4.91 -3.87 4.52
CA LEU A 44 -5.39 -2.49 4.56
C LEU A 44 -6.45 -2.27 5.64
N LEU A 45 -7.40 -3.19 5.78
CA LEU A 45 -8.47 -3.08 6.79
C LEU A 45 -8.01 -3.37 8.21
N ALA A 46 -6.95 -4.18 8.36
CA ALA A 46 -6.39 -4.56 9.65
C ALA A 46 -5.23 -3.66 10.10
N ASP A 47 -4.91 -2.60 9.35
CA ASP A 47 -3.72 -1.75 9.57
C ASP A 47 -2.41 -2.58 9.63
N GLY A 48 -2.32 -3.58 8.75
CA GLY A 48 -1.23 -4.55 8.70
C GLY A 48 -0.26 -4.32 7.55
N HIS A 49 0.87 -5.04 7.59
CA HIS A 49 1.87 -5.08 6.52
C HIS A 49 1.92 -6.44 5.85
N ILE A 50 2.28 -6.47 4.56
CA ILE A 50 2.41 -7.71 3.79
C ILE A 50 3.81 -7.80 3.20
N LEU A 51 4.39 -8.99 3.32
CA LEU A 51 5.54 -9.39 2.54
C LEU A 51 5.08 -10.06 1.24
N LEU A 52 5.42 -9.46 0.09
CA LEU A 52 5.01 -9.95 -1.23
C LEU A 52 6.12 -10.79 -1.88
N GLU A 53 6.13 -12.08 -1.62
CA GLU A 53 7.08 -13.02 -2.23
C GLU A 53 6.58 -13.56 -3.58
N GLY A 54 7.51 -13.98 -4.45
CA GLY A 54 7.22 -14.50 -5.79
C GLY A 54 8.10 -13.90 -6.88
N LEU A 55 8.01 -14.49 -8.07
CA LEU A 55 8.86 -14.16 -9.22
C LEU A 55 8.64 -12.72 -9.73
N PRO A 56 9.68 -12.11 -10.33
CA PRO A 56 9.53 -10.82 -11.01
C PRO A 56 8.51 -10.92 -12.15
N GLY A 57 7.78 -9.84 -12.39
CA GLY A 57 6.78 -9.76 -13.48
C GLY A 57 5.38 -10.27 -13.14
N LEU A 58 5.12 -10.74 -11.91
CA LEU A 58 3.79 -11.21 -11.48
C LEU A 58 2.82 -10.07 -11.09
N ALA A 59 2.94 -8.90 -11.72
CA ALA A 59 2.07 -7.75 -11.52
C ALA A 59 1.91 -7.27 -10.07
N LYS A 60 2.86 -7.57 -9.16
CA LYS A 60 2.81 -7.15 -7.74
C LYS A 60 2.72 -5.62 -7.59
N THR A 61 3.62 -4.90 -8.27
CA THR A 61 3.61 -3.43 -8.29
C THR A 61 2.31 -2.88 -8.86
N LEU A 62 1.78 -3.52 -9.92
CA LEU A 62 0.52 -3.11 -10.52
C LEU A 62 -0.64 -3.34 -9.55
N ALA A 63 -0.70 -4.48 -8.86
CA ALA A 63 -1.75 -4.78 -7.88
C ALA A 63 -1.79 -3.75 -6.74
N VAL A 64 -0.64 -3.42 -6.15
CA VAL A 64 -0.56 -2.44 -5.06
C VAL A 64 -0.91 -1.02 -5.55
N THR A 65 -0.43 -0.63 -6.74
CA THR A 65 -0.72 0.69 -7.32
C THR A 65 -2.18 0.81 -7.75
N THR A 66 -2.79 -0.26 -8.26
CA THR A 66 -4.22 -0.29 -8.60
C THR A 66 -5.05 -0.13 -7.34
N LEU A 67 -4.75 -0.91 -6.28
CA LEU A 67 -5.43 -0.77 -5.01
C LEU A 67 -5.36 0.66 -4.48
N SER A 68 -4.17 1.28 -4.43
CA SER A 68 -4.01 2.63 -3.90
C SER A 68 -4.84 3.66 -4.66
N LYS A 69 -4.91 3.54 -6.00
CA LYS A 69 -5.76 4.40 -6.83
C LYS A 69 -7.25 4.16 -6.56
N THR A 70 -7.68 2.90 -6.47
CA THR A 70 -9.09 2.55 -6.24
C THR A 70 -9.61 3.09 -4.91
N VAL A 71 -8.78 3.09 -3.86
CA VAL A 71 -9.15 3.63 -2.53
C VAL A 71 -8.76 5.10 -2.33
N ASN A 72 -8.20 5.75 -3.37
CA ASN A 72 -7.72 7.13 -3.34
C ASN A 72 -6.72 7.39 -2.19
N CYS A 73 -5.74 6.50 -2.04
CA CYS A 73 -4.67 6.61 -1.08
C CYS A 73 -3.39 7.17 -1.70
N ASP A 74 -2.68 7.98 -0.92
CA ASP A 74 -1.31 8.38 -1.25
C ASP A 74 -0.45 7.12 -1.36
N PHE A 75 0.35 7.07 -2.42
CA PHE A 75 1.22 5.95 -2.74
C PHE A 75 2.66 6.41 -2.88
N SER A 76 3.58 5.67 -2.27
CA SER A 76 5.01 5.83 -2.45
C SER A 76 5.65 4.50 -2.78
N ARG A 77 6.74 4.55 -3.55
CA ARG A 77 7.53 3.38 -3.92
C ARG A 77 9.00 3.64 -3.61
N ILE A 78 9.64 2.70 -2.94
CA ILE A 78 11.06 2.75 -2.61
C ILE A 78 11.71 1.46 -3.09
N GLN A 79 12.85 1.61 -3.74
CA GLN A 79 13.72 0.50 -4.08
C GLN A 79 14.78 0.37 -2.99
N PHE A 80 14.82 -0.75 -2.28
CA PHE A 80 15.89 -0.99 -1.32
C PHE A 80 17.19 -1.34 -2.05
N THR A 81 18.26 -0.69 -1.62
CA THR A 81 19.62 -0.90 -2.09
C THR A 81 20.57 -0.98 -0.88
N PRO A 82 21.73 -1.65 -0.99
CA PRO A 82 22.65 -1.84 0.14
C PRO A 82 23.21 -0.54 0.72
N ASP A 83 23.18 0.54 -0.06
CA ASP A 83 23.64 1.89 0.27
C ASP A 83 22.54 2.79 0.84
N LEU A 84 21.28 2.33 0.87
CA LEU A 84 20.16 3.12 1.37
C LEU A 84 20.34 3.42 2.87
N LEU A 85 20.30 4.70 3.23
CA LEU A 85 20.42 5.12 4.61
C LEU A 85 19.03 5.28 5.26
N PRO A 86 18.91 5.12 6.59
CA PRO A 86 17.64 5.38 7.28
C PRO A 86 17.09 6.80 7.04
N ALA A 87 17.97 7.77 6.84
CA ALA A 87 17.61 9.14 6.50
C ALA A 87 16.92 9.27 5.14
N ASP A 88 17.19 8.37 4.19
CA ASP A 88 16.53 8.36 2.88
C ASP A 88 15.08 7.85 2.97
N LEU A 89 14.75 7.11 4.04
CA LEU A 89 13.41 6.60 4.31
C LEU A 89 12.58 7.61 5.10
N VAL A 90 13.14 8.12 6.21
CA VAL A 90 12.43 9.01 7.15
C VAL A 90 12.51 10.47 6.70
N GLY A 91 13.57 10.87 6.01
CA GLY A 91 13.80 12.24 5.57
C GLY A 91 14.90 12.95 6.35
N THR A 92 15.15 14.21 5.95
CA THR A 92 16.31 15.00 6.39
C THR A 92 15.90 16.43 6.73
N MET A 93 16.78 17.13 7.45
CA MET A 93 16.65 18.58 7.67
C MET A 93 17.34 19.32 6.54
N ILE A 94 16.60 20.18 5.83
CA ILE A 94 17.14 21.06 4.80
C ILE A 94 17.37 22.43 5.41
N TYR A 95 18.61 22.92 5.36
CA TYR A 95 18.94 24.28 5.74
C TYR A 95 18.61 25.24 4.60
N ASN A 96 17.87 26.31 4.87
CA ASN A 96 17.62 27.41 3.95
C ASN A 96 18.57 28.59 4.28
N PRO A 97 19.66 28.80 3.50
CA PRO A 97 20.65 29.83 3.81
C PRO A 97 20.10 31.26 3.72
N LYS A 98 19.03 31.48 2.92
CA LYS A 98 18.43 32.81 2.76
C LYS A 98 17.70 33.27 4.01
N GLU A 99 17.12 32.32 4.74
CA GLU A 99 16.29 32.58 5.92
C GLU A 99 16.99 32.23 7.22
N GLY A 100 18.11 31.49 7.17
CA GLY A 100 18.80 30.99 8.36
C GLY A 100 17.99 29.92 9.10
N THR A 101 17.04 29.28 8.42
CA THR A 101 16.08 28.32 9.01
C THR A 101 16.37 26.89 8.55
N PHE A 102 15.93 25.92 9.35
CA PHE A 102 15.91 24.51 8.98
C PHE A 102 14.46 24.06 8.77
N SER A 103 14.20 23.33 7.68
CA SER A 103 12.91 22.71 7.39
C SER A 103 13.04 21.19 7.30
N VAL A 104 11.99 20.46 7.67
CA VAL A 104 11.95 19.00 7.55
C VAL A 104 11.53 18.64 6.12
N SER A 105 12.38 17.90 5.42
CA SER A 105 12.01 17.21 4.19
C SER A 105 11.60 15.79 4.53
N LYS A 106 10.30 15.51 4.50
CA LYS A 106 9.75 14.18 4.79
C LYS A 106 10.22 13.17 3.75
N GLY A 107 10.64 12.01 4.22
CA GLY A 107 11.01 10.89 3.36
C GLY A 107 9.78 10.15 2.78
N PRO A 108 10.02 9.17 1.91
CA PRO A 108 9.00 8.43 1.19
C PRO A 108 8.10 7.55 2.07
N VAL A 109 8.48 7.26 3.32
CA VAL A 109 7.62 6.50 4.26
C VAL A 109 6.39 7.28 4.72
N PHE A 110 6.36 8.60 4.53
CA PHE A 110 5.21 9.45 4.87
C PHE A 110 4.15 9.37 3.78
N THR A 111 3.50 8.22 3.69
CA THR A 111 2.44 7.91 2.73
C THR A 111 1.42 6.96 3.37
N GLN A 112 0.30 6.70 2.69
CA GLN A 112 -0.73 5.78 3.18
C GLN A 112 -0.45 4.34 2.74
N ILE A 113 0.10 4.16 1.53
CA ILE A 113 0.53 2.86 1.01
C ILE A 113 1.96 2.98 0.49
N LEU A 114 2.87 2.21 1.09
CA LEU A 114 4.28 2.14 0.70
C LEU A 114 4.59 0.79 0.06
N LEU A 115 5.12 0.80 -1.17
CA LEU A 115 5.75 -0.38 -1.77
C LEU A 115 7.27 -0.33 -1.59
N ALA A 116 7.79 -1.23 -0.77
CA ALA A 116 9.22 -1.44 -0.55
C ALA A 116 9.73 -2.62 -1.40
N ASP A 117 10.30 -2.32 -2.57
CA ASP A 117 10.86 -3.35 -3.46
C ASP A 117 12.25 -3.80 -3.00
N GLU A 118 12.53 -5.10 -3.17
CA GLU A 118 13.80 -5.76 -2.82
C GLU A 118 14.28 -5.47 -1.38
N ILE A 119 13.36 -5.46 -0.41
CA ILE A 119 13.64 -5.20 1.02
C ILE A 119 14.77 -6.07 1.58
N ASN A 120 14.99 -7.24 1.01
CA ASN A 120 16.09 -8.15 1.33
C ASN A 120 17.49 -7.63 0.95
N ARG A 121 17.60 -6.47 0.28
CA ARG A 121 18.85 -5.77 -0.03
C ARG A 121 19.21 -4.68 1.00
N ALA A 122 18.32 -4.42 1.97
CA ALA A 122 18.60 -3.54 3.10
C ALA A 122 19.76 -4.10 3.96
N PRO A 123 20.58 -3.25 4.60
CA PRO A 123 21.61 -3.67 5.54
C PRO A 123 21.05 -4.25 6.85
#